data_AF-A0A8T0ZMA4-F1
#
_entry.id   AF-A0A8T0ZMA4-F1
#
_cell.length_a   1.000
_cell.length_b   1.000
_cell.length_c   1.000
_cell.angle_alpha   90.00
_cell.angle_beta   90.00
_cell.angle_gamma   90.00
#
_symmetry.space_group_name_H-M   'P 1'
#
loop_
_entity.id
_entity.type
_entity.pdbx_description
1 polymer ?
#
loop_
_entity_poly.entity_id
_entity_poly.type
_entity_poly.pdbx_seq_one_letter_code
_entity_poly.pdbx_strand_id
1 'polypeptide(L)'
;MELTFTPPAPTRAFSHEQVARYFFVRLLDDNDESTGQWRCKICTRSYRQDDGRGYNNLIAHLRARHPDFEERIRSASVSEMGSLRLGLMGRRRGPAAHVLNTKLAPISHVTMRDKILRVAEEVEDKVAQEIPDKFGIIFDGWSNDSEHYLAVFPTYEVDGLVKTPLLSMAPIVNDPDDNPKAESHRSALESVLAVFGKELVHCLFLVGDNCSVNRKLVCLMNVPLVGCASHRLNLAVLTFKLSWI
;
A
#
# COMPACT_ATOMS: atom_id res chain seq x y z
N MET A 1 -18.15 41.47 6.87
CA MET A 1 -18.33 40.15 6.23
C MET A 1 -17.61 39.15 7.13
N GLU A 2 -18.34 38.54 8.05
CA GLU A 2 -17.78 37.51 8.94
C GLU A 2 -17.62 36.21 8.16
N LEU A 3 -16.39 35.69 8.11
CA LEU A 3 -16.11 34.38 7.55
C LEU A 3 -16.53 33.33 8.58
N THR A 4 -17.72 32.76 8.40
CA THR A 4 -18.15 31.59 9.16
C THR A 4 -17.33 30.38 8.74
N PHE A 5 -16.33 30.01 9.56
CA PHE A 5 -15.67 28.71 9.47
C PHE A 5 -16.67 27.62 9.83
N THR A 6 -17.22 26.95 8.82
CA THR A 6 -17.90 25.66 9.04
C THR A 6 -16.86 24.64 9.50
N PRO A 7 -17.05 23.99 10.66
CA PRO A 7 -16.16 22.93 11.09
C PRO A 7 -16.17 21.79 10.07
N PRO A 8 -15.02 21.14 9.79
CA PRO A 8 -14.96 20.02 8.87
C PRO A 8 -15.92 18.92 9.33
N ALA A 9 -16.58 18.29 8.36
CA ALA A 9 -17.53 17.21 8.61
C ALA A 9 -16.90 16.11 9.51
N PRO A 10 -17.69 15.48 10.40
CA PRO A 10 -17.17 14.43 11.27
C PRO A 10 -16.56 13.31 10.41
N THR A 11 -15.26 13.09 10.55
CA THR A 11 -14.55 11.97 9.93
C THR A 11 -15.24 10.65 10.28
N ARG A 12 -15.63 9.90 9.25
CA ARG A 12 -16.32 8.61 9.37
C ARG A 12 -15.47 7.64 10.22
N ALA A 13 -16.09 7.01 11.22
CA ALA A 13 -15.40 6.04 12.07
C ALA A 13 -15.12 4.74 11.31
N PHE A 14 -13.95 4.13 11.53
CA PHE A 14 -13.59 2.84 10.95
C PHE A 14 -14.48 1.71 11.49
N SER A 15 -14.88 0.79 10.63
CA SER A 15 -15.61 -0.42 11.03
C SER A 15 -14.72 -1.34 11.89
N HIS A 16 -15.34 -2.14 12.75
CA HIS A 16 -14.60 -3.12 13.56
C HIS A 16 -13.86 -4.15 12.70
N GLU A 17 -14.34 -4.44 11.49
CA GLU A 17 -13.64 -5.30 10.53
C GLU A 17 -12.36 -4.64 10.02
N GLN A 18 -12.43 -3.38 9.56
CA GLN A 18 -11.26 -2.63 9.10
C GLN A 18 -10.17 -2.59 10.17
N VAL A 19 -10.57 -2.27 11.41
CA VAL A 19 -9.65 -2.24 12.54
C VAL A 19 -9.05 -3.62 12.83
N ALA A 20 -9.85 -4.69 12.76
CA ALA A 20 -9.35 -6.05 12.95
C ALA A 20 -8.34 -6.46 11.87
N ARG A 21 -8.64 -6.22 10.59
CA ARG A 21 -7.74 -6.56 9.48
C ARG A 21 -6.42 -5.77 9.52
N TYR A 22 -6.48 -4.52 9.96
CA TYR A 22 -5.29 -3.68 10.08
C TYR A 22 -4.37 -4.15 11.22
N PHE A 23 -4.91 -4.45 12.41
CA PHE A 23 -4.09 -4.78 13.58
C PHE A 23 -3.83 -6.27 13.80
N PHE A 24 -4.48 -7.16 13.06
CA PHE A 24 -4.37 -8.60 13.28
C PHE A 24 -4.06 -9.38 11.99
N VAL A 25 -3.32 -10.47 12.13
CA VAL A 25 -3.05 -11.44 11.06
C VAL A 25 -3.89 -12.68 11.32
N ARG A 26 -4.63 -13.12 10.30
CA ARG A 26 -5.35 -14.39 10.35
C ARG A 26 -4.34 -15.52 10.22
N LEU A 27 -4.36 -16.46 11.17
CA LEU A 27 -3.49 -17.63 11.12
C LEU A 27 -4.18 -18.70 10.28
N LEU A 28 -3.48 -19.10 9.23
CA LEU A 28 -3.88 -20.19 8.36
C LEU A 28 -3.13 -21.47 8.79
N ASP A 29 -3.74 -22.62 8.55
CA ASP A 29 -3.06 -23.90 8.70
C ASP A 29 -2.24 -24.24 7.45
N ASP A 30 -1.62 -25.42 7.44
CA ASP A 30 -0.77 -25.88 6.33
C ASP A 30 -1.53 -26.06 4.99
N ASN A 31 -2.87 -25.97 5.00
CA ASN A 31 -3.73 -26.05 3.82
C ASN A 31 -4.31 -24.68 3.39
N ASP A 32 -3.77 -23.57 3.92
CA ASP A 32 -4.29 -22.21 3.74
C ASP A 32 -5.75 -22.02 4.27
N GLU A 33 -6.25 -22.94 5.11
CA GLU A 33 -7.56 -22.82 5.73
C GLU A 33 -7.48 -22.03 7.03
N SER A 34 -8.56 -21.32 7.38
CA SER A 34 -8.55 -20.52 8.59
C SER A 34 -8.65 -21.39 9.84
N THR A 35 -7.65 -21.23 10.71
CA THR A 35 -7.66 -21.84 12.06
C THR A 35 -8.66 -21.20 13.03
N GLY A 36 -9.40 -20.17 12.61
CA GLY A 36 -10.16 -19.30 13.51
C GLY A 36 -9.29 -18.52 14.50
N GLN A 37 -7.98 -18.47 14.30
CA GLN A 37 -7.04 -17.80 15.20
C GLN A 37 -6.47 -16.53 14.56
N TRP A 38 -6.46 -15.45 15.34
CA TRP A 38 -6.02 -14.12 14.92
C TRP A 38 -4.88 -13.66 15.82
N ARG A 39 -3.80 -13.14 15.24
CA ARG A 39 -2.62 -12.69 15.97
C ARG A 39 -2.47 -11.18 15.88
N CYS A 40 -2.42 -10.49 17.02
CA CYS A 40 -2.18 -9.05 17.06
C CYS A 40 -0.78 -8.73 16.52
N LYS A 41 -0.68 -7.82 15.54
CA LYS A 41 0.59 -7.36 14.94
C LYS A 41 1.45 -6.55 15.91
N ILE A 42 0.84 -5.91 16.92
CA ILE A 42 1.55 -5.05 17.89
C ILE A 42 2.18 -5.88 19.02
N CYS A 43 1.40 -6.77 19.64
CA CYS A 43 1.80 -7.49 20.85
C CYS A 43 1.90 -9.01 20.68
N THR A 44 1.69 -9.53 19.46
CA THR A 44 1.81 -10.96 19.09
C THR A 44 0.86 -11.92 19.80
N ARG A 45 -0.05 -11.42 20.65
CA ARG A 45 -1.07 -12.25 21.32
C ARG A 45 -2.06 -12.80 20.31
N SER A 46 -2.42 -14.06 20.49
CA SER A 46 -3.36 -14.76 19.63
C SER A 46 -4.74 -14.85 20.29
N TYR A 47 -5.78 -14.67 19.50
CA TYR A 47 -7.18 -14.65 19.89
C TYR A 47 -7.94 -15.62 19.00
N ARG A 48 -8.85 -16.40 19.60
CA ARG A 48 -9.75 -17.26 18.83
C ARG A 48 -11.01 -16.48 18.48
N GLN A 49 -11.43 -16.56 17.23
CA GLN A 49 -12.65 -15.99 16.69
C GLN A 49 -13.29 -17.03 15.79
N ASP A 50 -14.52 -17.42 16.12
CA ASP A 50 -15.31 -18.33 15.29
C ASP A 50 -15.90 -17.55 14.10
N ASP A 51 -15.90 -18.16 12.91
CA ASP A 51 -16.44 -17.56 11.70
C ASP A 51 -17.93 -17.18 11.90
N GLY A 52 -18.29 -15.95 11.51
CA GLY A 52 -19.64 -15.40 11.68
C GLY A 52 -19.90 -14.65 12.98
N ARG A 53 -18.97 -14.65 13.95
CA ARG A 53 -19.02 -13.72 15.09
C ARG A 53 -18.25 -12.44 14.74
N GLY A 54 -18.88 -11.28 14.95
CA GLY A 54 -18.25 -9.97 14.71
C GLY A 54 -16.97 -9.74 15.54
N TYR A 55 -16.21 -8.71 15.18
CA TYR A 55 -14.83 -8.48 15.66
C TYR A 55 -14.69 -7.88 17.08
N ASN A 56 -15.74 -7.89 17.89
CA ASN A 56 -15.79 -7.17 19.17
C ASN A 56 -14.71 -7.62 20.17
N ASN A 57 -14.33 -8.89 20.16
CA ASN A 57 -13.25 -9.45 20.99
C ASN A 57 -11.88 -8.85 20.65
N LEU A 58 -11.58 -8.67 19.36
CA LEU A 58 -10.35 -8.07 18.87
C LEU A 58 -10.29 -6.57 19.19
N ILE A 59 -11.42 -5.87 19.05
CA ILE A 59 -11.51 -4.44 19.41
C ILE A 59 -11.40 -4.23 20.92
N ALA A 60 -12.01 -5.12 21.73
CA ALA A 60 -11.85 -5.08 23.18
C ALA A 60 -10.39 -5.25 23.59
N HIS A 61 -9.63 -6.12 22.91
CA HIS A 61 -8.19 -6.23 23.09
C HIS A 61 -7.46 -4.91 22.81
N LEU A 62 -7.75 -4.27 21.67
CA LEU A 62 -7.11 -3.00 21.28
C LEU A 62 -7.42 -1.90 22.29
N ARG A 63 -8.69 -1.73 22.69
CA ARG A 63 -9.08 -0.73 23.70
C ARG A 63 -8.35 -0.95 25.04
N ALA A 64 -8.14 -2.20 25.44
CA ALA A 64 -7.51 -2.53 26.71
C ALA A 64 -5.97 -2.41 26.71
N ARG A 65 -5.32 -2.63 25.56
CA ARG A 65 -3.85 -2.78 25.49
C ARG A 65 -3.14 -1.79 24.57
N HIS A 66 -3.89 -1.17 23.66
CA HIS A 66 -3.41 -0.29 22.60
C HIS A 66 -4.38 0.90 22.46
N PRO A 67 -4.58 1.74 23.48
CA PRO A 67 -5.61 2.80 23.47
C PRO A 67 -5.41 3.84 22.36
N ASP A 68 -4.20 3.91 21.80
CA ASP A 68 -3.81 4.74 20.66
C ASP A 68 -4.15 4.09 19.29
N PHE A 69 -4.82 2.94 19.25
CA PHE A 69 -5.08 2.20 18.01
C PHE A 69 -5.91 3.00 16.98
N GLU A 70 -6.86 3.83 17.44
CA GLU A 70 -7.69 4.66 16.54
C GLU A 70 -6.85 5.75 15.85
N GLU A 71 -5.92 6.36 16.57
CA GLU A 71 -4.98 7.33 15.99
C GLU A 71 -3.98 6.64 15.06
N ARG A 72 -3.53 5.43 15.40
CA ARG A 72 -2.64 4.64 14.54
C ARG A 72 -3.29 4.22 13.23
N ILE A 73 -4.54 3.75 13.23
CA ILE A 73 -5.22 3.39 11.99
C ILE A 73 -5.61 4.63 11.18
N ARG A 74 -5.94 5.75 11.86
CA ARG A 74 -6.21 7.03 11.18
C ARG A 74 -4.97 7.61 10.54
N SER A 75 -3.84 7.63 11.26
CA SER A 75 -2.56 8.06 10.71
C SER A 75 -2.11 7.10 9.62
N ALA A 76 -2.24 5.79 9.78
CA ALA A 76 -1.98 4.83 8.70
C ALA A 76 -2.89 5.03 7.49
N SER A 77 -4.17 5.36 7.64
CA SER A 77 -5.05 5.61 6.48
C SER A 77 -4.67 6.88 5.71
N VAL A 78 -4.22 7.92 6.41
CA VAL A 78 -3.71 9.17 5.79
C VAL A 78 -2.30 8.98 5.22
N SER A 79 -1.54 8.05 5.78
CA SER A 79 -0.10 7.96 5.57
C SER A 79 0.30 6.75 4.70
N GLU A 80 -0.46 5.65 4.68
CA GLU A 80 -0.28 4.48 3.79
C GLU A 80 -0.65 4.80 2.35
N MET A 81 -1.31 5.94 2.10
CA MET A 81 -1.45 6.48 0.75
C MET A 81 -0.31 7.42 0.35
N GLY A 82 0.69 7.65 1.20
CA GLY A 82 1.69 8.69 1.01
C GLY A 82 3.13 8.18 1.07
N SER A 83 3.73 7.99 -0.10
CA SER A 83 5.18 8.08 -0.35
C SER A 83 6.15 7.11 0.36
N LEU A 84 7.37 6.99 -0.19
CA LEU A 84 8.45 6.10 0.28
C LEU A 84 8.81 6.30 1.76
N ARG A 85 8.66 7.53 2.27
CA ARG A 85 8.76 7.87 3.69
C ARG A 85 8.02 6.91 4.62
N LEU A 86 6.88 6.34 4.19
CA LEU A 86 6.07 5.55 5.11
C LEU A 86 6.20 4.03 5.06
N GLY A 87 6.59 3.47 3.92
CA GLY A 87 6.86 2.02 3.81
C GLY A 87 7.97 1.54 4.76
N LEU A 88 8.87 2.46 5.16
CA LEU A 88 9.97 2.19 6.08
C LEU A 88 9.57 2.12 7.56
N MET A 89 8.30 2.38 7.90
CA MET A 89 7.85 2.38 9.30
C MET A 89 7.62 0.99 9.89
N GLY A 90 7.47 -0.06 9.08
CA GLY A 90 7.08 -1.40 9.54
C GLY A 90 8.17 -2.48 9.42
N ARG A 91 8.87 -2.76 10.53
CA ARG A 91 9.34 -4.10 10.97
C ARG A 91 10.27 -3.99 12.17
N ARG A 92 9.86 -4.53 13.32
CA ARG A 92 10.78 -4.96 14.38
C ARG A 92 11.27 -6.36 14.04
N ARG A 93 12.55 -6.54 13.74
CA ARG A 93 13.23 -7.85 13.83
C ARG A 93 14.31 -7.77 14.89
N GLY A 94 14.35 -8.80 15.73
CA GLY A 94 15.34 -8.96 16.81
C GLY A 94 16.78 -9.07 16.30
N PRO A 95 17.77 -9.07 17.20
CA PRO A 95 19.16 -8.89 16.85
C PRO A 95 19.74 -10.14 16.19
N ALA A 96 20.01 -10.07 14.89
CA ALA A 96 20.91 -10.99 14.21
C ALA A 96 22.26 -10.28 14.04
N ALA A 97 23.33 -10.92 14.51
CA ALA A 97 24.70 -10.43 14.36
C ALA A 97 25.07 -10.39 12.87
N HIS A 98 25.21 -9.19 12.31
CA HIS A 98 25.67 -8.98 10.95
C HIS A 98 27.17 -8.68 10.95
N VAL A 99 27.93 -9.47 10.18
CA VAL A 99 29.30 -9.13 9.77
C VAL A 99 29.21 -7.89 8.86
N LEU A 100 29.72 -6.74 9.33
CA LEU A 100 29.62 -5.46 8.62
C LEU A 100 30.73 -5.34 7.56
N ASN A 101 30.36 -5.51 6.29
CA ASN A 101 31.19 -5.12 5.14
C ASN A 101 31.10 -3.60 4.85
N THR A 102 31.26 -2.76 5.88
CA THR A 102 31.17 -1.29 5.73
C THR A 102 32.25 -0.60 6.54
N LYS A 103 32.97 0.37 5.95
CA LYS A 103 33.91 1.26 6.66
C LYS A 103 33.23 2.32 7.53
N LEU A 104 31.90 2.25 7.67
CA LEU A 104 31.11 3.20 8.44
C LEU A 104 31.10 2.81 9.92
N ALA A 105 31.20 3.80 10.79
CA ALA A 105 31.02 3.57 12.22
C ALA A 105 29.60 3.01 12.47
N PRO A 106 29.45 2.02 13.38
CA PRO A 106 28.13 1.52 13.77
C PRO A 106 27.23 2.65 14.26
N ILE A 107 25.98 2.67 13.79
CA ILE A 107 24.95 3.62 14.25
C ILE A 107 23.76 2.85 14.83
N SER A 108 23.00 3.51 15.72
CA SER A 108 21.77 2.91 16.27
C SER A 108 20.71 2.74 15.18
N HIS A 109 19.79 1.78 15.38
CA HIS A 109 18.65 1.60 14.48
C HIS A 109 17.73 2.84 14.41
N VAL A 110 17.65 3.61 15.51
CA VAL A 110 16.90 4.88 15.56
C VAL A 110 17.56 5.92 14.65
N THR A 111 18.88 6.08 14.77
CA THR A 111 19.66 7.00 13.93
C THR A 111 19.64 6.58 12.47
N MET A 112 19.72 5.28 12.19
CA MET A 112 19.60 4.76 10.82
C MET A 112 18.23 5.09 10.23
N ARG A 113 17.15 4.85 10.98
CA ARG A 113 15.78 5.17 10.54
C ARG A 113 15.62 6.67 10.27
N ASP A 114 16.03 7.53 11.19
CA ASP A 114 15.98 8.99 11.01
C ASP A 114 16.73 9.43 9.74
N LYS A 115 17.95 8.90 9.53
CA LYS A 115 18.73 9.18 8.33
C LYS A 115 18.03 8.72 7.05
N ILE A 116 17.44 7.52 7.03
CA ILE A 116 16.73 7.02 5.85
C ILE A 116 15.51 7.90 5.57
N LEU A 117 14.75 8.32 6.59
CA LEU A 117 13.58 9.18 6.40
C LEU A 117 13.94 10.56 5.86
N ARG A 118 15.05 11.15 6.33
CA ARG A 118 15.58 12.41 5.78
C ARG A 118 16.05 12.25 4.34
N VAL A 119 16.71 11.14 4.01
CA VAL A 119 17.12 10.88 2.62
C VAL A 119 15.90 10.67 1.73
N ALA A 120 14.87 9.97 2.22
CA ALA A 120 13.62 9.78 1.50
C ALA A 120 12.94 11.13 1.19
N GLU A 121 12.87 12.05 2.17
CA GLU A 121 12.39 13.43 1.96
C GLU A 121 13.10 14.12 0.79
N GLU A 122 14.43 14.15 0.82
CA GLU A 122 15.20 14.84 -0.22
C GLU A 122 15.09 14.18 -1.60
N VAL A 123 14.88 12.87 -1.63
CA VAL A 123 14.62 12.15 -2.88
C VAL A 123 13.21 12.45 -3.39
N GLU A 124 12.21 12.47 -2.51
CA GLU A 124 10.83 12.78 -2.85
C GLU A 124 10.69 14.18 -3.43
N ASP A 125 11.31 15.18 -2.80
CA ASP A 125 11.30 16.57 -3.28
C ASP A 125 11.97 16.70 -4.65
N LYS A 126 13.09 16.01 -4.87
CA LYS A 126 13.76 15.97 -6.18
C LYS A 126 12.90 15.31 -7.25
N VAL A 127 12.27 14.19 -6.91
CA VAL A 127 11.38 13.48 -7.83
C VAL A 127 10.15 14.34 -8.16
N ALA A 128 9.55 15.02 -7.18
CA ALA A 128 8.42 15.92 -7.37
C ALA A 128 8.76 17.08 -8.34
N GLN A 129 9.95 17.66 -8.20
CA GLN A 129 10.44 18.72 -9.10
C GLN A 129 10.78 18.21 -10.51
N GLU A 130 11.17 16.95 -10.65
CA GLU A 130 11.61 16.36 -11.91
C GLU A 130 10.45 15.82 -12.75
N ILE A 131 9.41 15.27 -12.12
CA ILE A 131 8.27 14.68 -12.87
C ILE A 131 7.60 15.78 -13.71
N PRO A 132 7.50 15.61 -15.04
CA PRO A 132 6.80 16.57 -15.90
C PRO A 132 5.28 16.47 -15.73
N ASP A 133 4.52 17.40 -16.32
CA ASP A 133 3.04 17.36 -16.32
C ASP A 133 2.46 16.34 -17.30
N LYS A 134 3.31 15.56 -17.97
CA LYS A 134 2.91 14.48 -18.88
C LYS A 134 3.73 13.25 -18.57
N PHE A 135 3.09 12.25 -17.98
CA PHE A 135 3.74 11.01 -17.57
C PHE A 135 2.79 9.82 -17.76
N GLY A 136 3.35 8.62 -17.88
CA GLY A 136 2.60 7.37 -17.71
C GLY A 136 2.71 6.88 -16.26
N ILE A 137 1.86 5.93 -15.86
CA ILE A 137 2.02 5.21 -14.59
C ILE A 137 2.19 3.73 -14.86
N ILE A 138 3.26 3.15 -14.34
CA ILE A 138 3.44 1.71 -14.17
C ILE A 138 3.00 1.36 -12.76
N PHE A 139 2.16 0.34 -12.64
CA PHE A 139 1.67 -0.10 -11.34
C PHE A 139 1.58 -1.63 -11.29
N ASP A 140 1.75 -2.16 -10.09
CA ASP A 140 1.65 -3.60 -9.85
C ASP A 140 0.91 -3.85 -8.53
N GLY A 141 -0.07 -4.74 -8.61
CA GLY A 141 -0.92 -5.09 -7.49
C GLY A 141 -0.78 -6.56 -7.15
N TRP A 142 -0.31 -6.88 -5.96
CA TRP A 142 -0.22 -8.27 -5.49
C TRP A 142 -0.84 -8.40 -4.10
N SER A 143 -1.19 -9.62 -3.72
CA SER A 143 -1.66 -9.91 -2.37
C SER A 143 -0.62 -10.70 -1.61
N ASN A 144 -0.39 -10.33 -0.35
CA ASN A 144 0.35 -11.13 0.61
C ASN A 144 -0.55 -11.37 1.83
N ASP A 145 -0.96 -12.62 2.02
CA ASP A 145 -1.95 -13.02 3.04
C ASP A 145 -3.27 -12.24 2.91
N SER A 146 -3.62 -11.47 3.95
CA SER A 146 -4.85 -10.68 4.03
C SER A 146 -4.74 -9.26 3.44
N GLU A 147 -3.54 -8.86 3.01
CA GLU A 147 -3.22 -7.50 2.56
C GLU A 147 -2.97 -7.46 1.05
N HIS A 148 -3.58 -6.49 0.38
CA HIS A 148 -3.36 -6.24 -1.03
C HIS A 148 -2.44 -5.02 -1.15
N TYR A 149 -1.28 -5.18 -1.76
CA TYR A 149 -0.30 -4.12 -1.97
C TYR A 149 -0.44 -3.54 -3.37
N LEU A 150 -0.16 -2.25 -3.49
CA LEU A 150 -0.01 -1.56 -4.76
C LEU A 150 1.33 -0.84 -4.79
N ALA A 151 2.13 -1.12 -5.81
CA ALA A 151 3.31 -0.34 -6.14
C ALA A 151 2.99 0.61 -7.30
N VAL A 152 3.52 1.84 -7.23
CA VAL A 152 3.25 2.92 -8.17
C VAL A 152 4.57 3.56 -8.62
N PHE A 153 4.78 3.61 -9.93
CA PHE A 153 5.93 4.22 -10.59
C PHE A 153 5.46 5.13 -11.72
N PRO A 154 5.76 6.43 -11.75
CA PRO A 154 5.59 7.24 -12.93
C PRO A 154 6.64 6.80 -13.96
N THR A 155 6.32 6.94 -15.23
CA THR A 155 7.26 6.77 -16.33
C THR A 155 7.23 8.00 -17.21
N TYR A 156 8.40 8.61 -17.41
CA TYR A 156 8.55 9.85 -18.14
C TYR A 156 9.95 9.93 -18.75
N GLU A 157 10.14 10.84 -19.69
CA GLU A 157 11.42 11.06 -20.37
C GLU A 157 12.03 12.38 -19.90
N VAL A 158 13.32 12.35 -19.56
CA VAL A 158 14.14 13.54 -19.30
C VAL A 158 15.42 13.40 -20.11
N ASP A 159 15.71 14.36 -20.98
CA ASP A 159 16.91 14.38 -21.83
C ASP A 159 17.13 13.09 -22.65
N GLY A 160 16.05 12.51 -23.20
CA GLY A 160 16.10 11.26 -23.96
C GLY A 160 16.24 9.99 -23.11
N LEU A 161 16.28 10.11 -21.78
CA LEU A 161 16.35 8.98 -20.85
C LEU A 161 15.00 8.76 -20.17
N VAL A 162 14.46 7.54 -20.32
CA VAL A 162 13.27 7.12 -19.60
C VAL A 162 13.61 6.91 -18.12
N LYS A 163 12.86 7.57 -17.25
CA LYS A 163 12.95 7.44 -15.79
C LYS A 163 11.69 6.82 -15.23
N THR A 164 11.87 5.93 -14.26
CA THR A 164 10.78 5.19 -13.60
C THR A 164 11.02 5.04 -12.09
N PRO A 165 11.06 6.14 -11.31
CA PRO A 165 11.25 6.05 -9.87
C PRO A 165 10.05 5.35 -9.19
N LEU A 166 10.29 4.66 -8.07
CA LEU A 166 9.21 4.15 -7.21
C LEU A 166 8.67 5.31 -6.36
N LEU A 167 7.36 5.61 -6.43
CA LEU A 167 6.75 6.62 -5.56
C LEU A 167 6.19 6.01 -4.28
N SER A 168 5.51 4.88 -4.41
CA SER A 168 4.84 4.24 -3.28
C SER A 168 4.76 2.74 -3.48
N MET A 169 4.84 2.02 -2.36
CA MET A 169 4.62 0.59 -2.25
C MET A 169 3.92 0.36 -0.91
N ALA A 170 2.60 0.28 -0.93
CA ALA A 170 1.80 0.28 0.29
C ALA A 170 0.57 -0.63 0.18
N PRO A 171 0.06 -1.15 1.32
CA PRO A 171 -1.20 -1.88 1.32
C PRO A 171 -2.37 -0.94 1.01
N ILE A 172 -3.31 -1.42 0.20
CA ILE A 172 -4.60 -0.78 -0.03
C ILE A 172 -5.59 -1.35 0.97
N VAL A 173 -6.13 -0.48 1.81
CA VAL A 173 -7.27 -0.81 2.68
C VAL A 173 -8.53 -0.84 1.82
N ASN A 174 -9.04 -2.03 1.52
CA ASN A 174 -10.33 -2.20 0.85
C ASN A 174 -11.47 -2.11 1.89
N ASP A 175 -12.56 -1.40 1.56
CA ASP A 175 -13.81 -1.48 2.31
C ASP A 175 -14.47 -2.86 2.06
N PRO A 176 -15.00 -3.56 3.08
CA PRO A 176 -15.59 -4.89 2.91
C PRO A 176 -16.76 -4.98 1.91
N ASP A 177 -17.38 -3.86 1.54
CA ASP A 177 -18.53 -3.81 0.61
C ASP A 177 -18.20 -3.31 -0.82
N ASP A 178 -16.93 -2.97 -1.10
CA ASP A 178 -16.55 -2.42 -2.41
C ASP A 178 -16.16 -3.53 -3.40
N ASN A 179 -17.09 -3.86 -4.30
CA ASN A 179 -16.72 -4.05 -5.69
C ASN A 179 -16.98 -2.72 -6.39
N PRO A 180 -15.96 -1.97 -6.85
CA PRO A 180 -14.73 -2.51 -7.46
C PRO A 180 -13.43 -2.00 -6.83
N LYS A 181 -12.44 -2.88 -6.70
CA LYS A 181 -11.03 -2.57 -6.38
C LYS A 181 -10.43 -1.42 -7.22
N ALA A 182 -11.03 -1.07 -8.35
CA ALA A 182 -10.54 -0.06 -9.27
C ALA A 182 -10.68 1.37 -8.69
N GLU A 183 -11.75 1.66 -7.97
CA GLU A 183 -12.00 2.95 -7.33
C GLU A 183 -11.02 3.15 -6.17
N SER A 184 -10.79 2.11 -5.36
CA SER A 184 -9.78 2.13 -4.30
C SER A 184 -8.36 2.31 -4.89
N HIS A 185 -8.05 1.63 -6.00
CA HIS A 185 -6.79 1.85 -6.73
C HIS A 185 -6.67 3.28 -7.25
N ARG A 186 -7.75 3.85 -7.79
CA ARG A 186 -7.77 5.25 -8.25
C ARG A 186 -7.49 6.22 -7.11
N SER A 187 -8.20 6.10 -5.98
CA SER A 187 -7.97 6.96 -4.82
C SER A 187 -6.57 6.80 -4.23
N ALA A 188 -6.02 5.59 -4.24
CA ALA A 188 -4.62 5.35 -3.86
C ALA A 188 -3.66 6.08 -4.81
N LEU A 189 -3.88 6.01 -6.13
CA LEU A 189 -3.05 6.74 -7.11
C LEU A 189 -3.15 8.26 -6.93
N GLU A 190 -4.37 8.81 -6.76
CA GLU A 190 -4.58 10.25 -6.52
C GLU A 190 -3.79 10.72 -5.31
N SER A 191 -3.84 9.95 -4.24
CA SER A 191 -3.20 10.29 -2.97
C SER A 191 -1.67 10.19 -3.04
N VAL A 192 -1.15 9.16 -3.72
CA VAL A 192 0.29 9.04 -3.96
C VAL A 192 0.79 10.23 -4.79
N LEU A 193 0.11 10.55 -5.90
CA LEU A 193 0.52 11.65 -6.78
C LEU A 193 0.43 13.02 -6.09
N ALA A 194 -0.56 13.23 -5.22
CA ALA A 194 -0.73 14.48 -4.49
C ALA A 194 0.51 14.82 -3.63
N VAL A 195 1.21 13.81 -3.08
CA VAL A 195 2.47 14.03 -2.34
C VAL A 195 3.56 14.64 -3.23
N PHE A 196 3.56 14.31 -4.52
CA PHE A 196 4.52 14.83 -5.50
C PHE A 196 3.99 16.05 -6.25
N GLY A 197 2.86 16.64 -5.81
CA GLY A 197 2.23 17.78 -6.47
C GLY A 197 1.70 17.46 -7.87
N LYS A 198 1.33 16.20 -8.13
CA LYS A 198 0.78 15.74 -9.41
C LYS A 198 -0.66 15.30 -9.28
N GLU A 199 -1.35 15.30 -10.41
CA GLU A 199 -2.76 14.94 -10.52
C GLU A 199 -2.94 13.84 -11.57
N LEU A 200 -3.96 13.01 -11.41
CA LEU A 200 -4.26 11.94 -12.37
C LEU A 200 -4.56 12.45 -13.79
N VAL A 201 -5.02 13.70 -13.94
CA VAL A 201 -5.36 14.30 -15.24
C VAL A 201 -4.13 14.42 -16.16
N HIS A 202 -2.94 14.44 -15.58
CA HIS A 202 -1.65 14.51 -16.26
C HIS A 202 -1.12 13.14 -16.70
N CYS A 203 -1.79 12.06 -16.30
CA CYS A 203 -1.45 10.70 -16.68
C CYS A 203 -1.90 10.42 -18.12
N LEU A 204 -0.97 10.02 -18.98
CA LEU A 204 -1.24 9.73 -20.39
C LEU A 204 -1.64 8.28 -20.66
N PHE A 205 -1.15 7.35 -19.84
CA PHE A 205 -1.39 5.91 -20.00
C PHE A 205 -1.04 5.16 -18.71
N LEU A 206 -1.61 3.98 -18.58
CA LEU A 206 -1.33 3.04 -17.51
C LEU A 206 -0.60 1.81 -18.05
N VAL A 207 0.33 1.25 -17.28
CA VAL A 207 1.03 -0.01 -17.58
C VAL A 207 0.81 -0.97 -16.42
N GLY A 208 0.24 -2.12 -16.70
CA GLY A 208 -0.09 -3.12 -15.68
C GLY A 208 -0.58 -4.42 -16.30
N ASP A 209 -0.84 -5.43 -15.48
CA ASP A 209 -1.47 -6.66 -15.98
C ASP A 209 -2.89 -6.36 -16.50
N ASN A 210 -3.36 -7.16 -17.46
CA ASN A 210 -4.69 -6.97 -18.04
C ASN A 210 -5.74 -7.69 -17.19
N CYS A 211 -5.68 -7.54 -15.87
CA CYS A 211 -6.72 -8.08 -15.00
C CYS A 211 -7.99 -7.20 -15.09
N SER A 212 -9.14 -7.74 -14.65
CA SER A 212 -10.42 -7.02 -14.73
C SER A 212 -10.45 -5.73 -13.92
N VAL A 213 -9.68 -5.66 -12.82
CA VAL A 213 -9.55 -4.46 -11.98
C VAL A 213 -8.85 -3.35 -12.75
N ASN A 214 -7.71 -3.66 -13.36
CA ASN A 214 -6.92 -2.68 -14.12
C ASN A 214 -7.68 -2.19 -15.36
N ARG A 215 -8.43 -3.08 -16.02
CA ARG A 215 -9.35 -2.67 -17.11
C ARG A 215 -10.42 -1.68 -16.64
N LYS A 216 -11.00 -1.90 -15.46
CA LYS A 216 -11.98 -0.94 -14.90
C LYS A 216 -11.31 0.38 -14.55
N LEU A 217 -10.12 0.34 -13.93
CA LEU A 217 -9.35 1.54 -13.57
C LEU A 217 -9.04 2.40 -14.80
N VAL A 218 -8.58 1.80 -15.90
CA VAL A 218 -8.24 2.56 -17.11
C VAL A 218 -9.49 3.16 -17.76
N CYS A 219 -10.64 2.50 -17.67
CA CYS A 219 -11.93 3.06 -18.09
C CYS A 219 -12.34 4.24 -17.22
N LEU A 220 -12.18 4.15 -15.90
CA LEU A 220 -12.47 5.25 -14.96
C LEU A 220 -11.56 6.45 -15.20
N MET A 221 -10.31 6.22 -15.57
CA MET A 221 -9.32 7.27 -15.85
C MET A 221 -9.38 7.79 -17.29
N ASN A 222 -10.08 7.08 -18.19
CA ASN A 222 -10.16 7.39 -19.61
C ASN A 222 -8.78 7.48 -20.29
N VAL A 223 -7.90 6.53 -20.00
CA VAL A 223 -6.53 6.45 -20.56
C VAL A 223 -6.26 5.04 -21.10
N PRO A 224 -5.35 4.86 -22.08
CA PRO A 224 -4.99 3.53 -22.58
C PRO A 224 -4.24 2.68 -21.54
N LEU A 225 -4.46 1.36 -21.60
CA LEU A 225 -3.71 0.36 -20.84
C LEU A 225 -2.68 -0.34 -21.74
N VAL A 226 -1.42 -0.25 -21.36
CA VAL A 226 -0.32 -1.03 -21.93
C VAL A 226 -0.18 -2.31 -21.10
N GLY A 227 -0.54 -3.45 -21.70
CA GLY A 227 -0.52 -4.74 -21.01
C GLY A 227 0.89 -5.22 -20.65
N CYS A 228 1.04 -5.72 -19.42
CA CYS A 228 2.29 -6.26 -18.89
C CYS A 228 2.84 -7.43 -19.74
N ALA A 229 4.07 -7.31 -20.23
CA ALA A 229 4.70 -8.30 -21.10
C ALA A 229 4.96 -9.64 -20.39
N SER A 230 5.38 -9.62 -19.12
CA SER A 230 5.63 -10.84 -18.34
C SER A 230 4.35 -11.62 -18.08
N HIS A 231 3.23 -10.92 -17.80
CA HIS A 231 1.93 -11.56 -17.65
C HIS A 231 1.48 -12.23 -18.96
N ARG A 232 1.64 -11.55 -20.11
CA ARG A 232 1.34 -12.14 -21.43
C ARG A 232 2.19 -13.38 -21.71
N LEU A 233 3.48 -13.35 -21.37
CA LEU A 233 4.37 -14.51 -21.49
C LEU A 233 3.93 -15.66 -20.58
N ASN A 234 3.57 -15.37 -19.33
CA ASN A 234 3.10 -16.38 -18.39
C ASN A 234 1.81 -17.05 -18.89
N LEU A 235 0.86 -16.28 -19.42
CA LEU A 235 -0.35 -16.83 -20.04
C LEU A 235 -0.04 -17.73 -21.24
N ALA A 236 0.93 -17.35 -22.08
CA ALA A 236 1.36 -18.16 -23.20
C ALA A 236 2.00 -19.49 -22.74
N VAL A 237 2.84 -19.46 -21.70
CA VAL A 237 3.46 -20.67 -21.12
C VAL A 237 2.41 -21.58 -20.48
N LEU A 238 1.44 -21.03 -19.74
CA LEU A 238 0.35 -21.81 -19.16
C LEU A 238 -0.52 -22.47 -20.23
N THR A 239 -0.85 -21.73 -21.29
CA THR A 239 -1.60 -22.27 -22.45
C THR A 239 -0.84 -23.42 -23.11
N PHE A 240 0.48 -23.25 -23.31
CA PHE A 240 1.31 -24.32 -23.83
C PHE A 240 1.28 -25.54 -22.91
N LYS A 241 1.50 -25.40 -21.59
CA LYS A 241 1.47 -26.53 -20.65
C LYS A 241 0.13 -27.29 -20.64
N LEU A 242 -1.00 -26.58 -20.73
CA LEU A 242 -2.33 -27.19 -20.75
C LEU A 242 -2.65 -27.91 -22.06
N SER A 243 -1.92 -27.65 -23.14
CA SER A 243 -2.08 -28.36 -24.41
C SER A 243 -1.36 -29.73 -24.48
N TRP A 244 -0.62 -30.10 -23.42
CA TRP A 244 0.15 -31.36 -23.32
C TRP A 244 -0.29 -32.26 -22.15
N ILE A 245 -1.46 -31.99 -21.57
CA ILE A 245 -2.16 -32.83 -20.58
C ILE A 245 -3.52 -33.18 -21.19
#